data_AF-A0A0M3JX31-F1
#
_entry.id   AF-A0A0M3JX31-F1
#
_cell.length_a   1.000
_cell.length_b   1.000
_cell.length_c   1.000
_cell.angle_alpha   90.00
_cell.angle_beta   90.00
_cell.angle_gamma   90.00
#
_symmetry.space_group_name_H-M   'P 1'
#
loop_
_entity.id
_entity.type
_entity.pdbx_description
1 polymer ?
#
loop_
_entity_poly.entity_id
_entity_poly.type
_entity_poly.pdbx_seq_one_letter_code
_entity_poly.pdbx_strand_id
1 'polypeptide(L)'
;MQFGAIVPSMPDVVLRRIFDSLTYKELCRFEFDFLSGVLRRSRLYIRKLSCDLRFLANLDQLKCDRERNRRYWSNVEEVWLVISKLNEQITDKFLAIESDLFLNLSELTVQIHQLTSQADNADRVLSAIISRFPSVFINMELHAITCDEIYYQLHAFSPTKLNKLKLVCVAYEPSKISLTRIARNLKQSHIDIRNFTLRDWCIECDPNEPLFHNAINTFRISSCNIDSVDKLASALQKTVQVAELEERNHDDRLHNDNQKREKMDRCDSLENFIERLEVAGQCIFHGLDYLNDKAHIEFEYRIHSRLPSLEIDCSDIYYYD
;
A
#
# COMPACT_ATOMS: atom_id res chain seq x y z
N MET A 1 34.53 -28.36 -3.58
CA MET A 1 35.46 -27.44 -2.89
C MET A 1 34.69 -26.77 -1.76
N GLN A 2 35.07 -27.01 -0.50
CA GLN A 2 34.58 -26.21 0.62
C GLN A 2 35.42 -24.93 0.65
N PHE A 3 34.80 -23.78 0.33
CA PHE A 3 35.43 -22.48 0.56
C PHE A 3 35.35 -22.16 2.06
N GLY A 4 36.24 -22.79 2.84
CA GLY A 4 36.34 -22.62 4.30
C GLY A 4 36.99 -21.30 4.74
N ALA A 5 37.22 -20.36 3.83
CA ALA A 5 37.77 -19.05 4.14
C ALA A 5 36.85 -17.97 3.56
N ILE A 6 36.02 -17.38 4.41
CA ILE A 6 35.41 -16.08 4.13
C ILE A 6 36.58 -15.13 3.90
N VAL A 7 36.75 -14.59 2.69
CA VAL A 7 37.73 -13.53 2.42
C VAL A 7 37.11 -12.21 2.88
N PRO A 8 37.45 -11.68 4.07
CA PRO A 8 36.98 -10.37 4.48
C PRO A 8 37.73 -9.35 3.60
N SER A 9 37.10 -8.22 3.27
CA SER A 9 37.70 -7.11 2.47
C SER A 9 37.84 -7.27 0.96
N MET A 10 37.06 -8.17 0.32
CA MET A 10 37.02 -8.22 -1.14
C MET A 10 36.19 -7.04 -1.70
N PRO A 11 36.76 -6.15 -2.56
CA PRO A 11 36.03 -5.01 -3.11
C PRO A 11 34.83 -5.43 -3.95
N ASP A 12 33.76 -4.64 -3.95
CA ASP A 12 32.50 -4.95 -4.66
C ASP A 12 32.71 -5.25 -6.16
N VAL A 13 33.70 -4.61 -6.79
CA VAL A 13 34.08 -4.83 -8.19
C VAL A 13 34.63 -6.25 -8.42
N VAL A 14 35.34 -6.80 -7.45
CA VAL A 14 35.90 -8.17 -7.50
C VAL A 14 34.80 -9.19 -7.25
N LEU A 15 33.89 -8.91 -6.29
CA LEU A 15 32.71 -9.73 -6.06
C LEU A 15 31.82 -9.82 -7.30
N ARG A 16 31.62 -8.69 -7.99
CA ARG A 16 30.84 -8.63 -9.24
C ARG A 16 31.45 -9.52 -10.33
N ARG A 17 32.77 -9.44 -10.55
CA ARG A 17 33.46 -10.31 -11.52
C ARG A 17 33.41 -11.79 -11.17
N ILE A 18 33.40 -12.13 -9.88
CA ILE A 18 33.23 -13.51 -9.42
C ILE A 18 31.79 -13.97 -9.73
N PHE A 19 30.78 -13.16 -9.47
CA PHE A 19 29.38 -13.50 -9.80
C PHE A 19 29.12 -13.63 -11.28
N ASP A 20 29.74 -12.78 -12.10
CA ASP A 20 29.66 -12.88 -13.56
C ASP A 20 30.28 -14.18 -14.10
N SER A 21 31.10 -14.87 -13.31
CA SER A 21 31.73 -16.14 -13.66
C SER A 21 30.98 -17.40 -13.17
N LEU A 22 29.90 -17.23 -12.40
CA LEU A 22 29.11 -18.33 -11.85
C LEU A 22 27.84 -18.59 -12.67
N THR A 23 27.45 -19.85 -12.78
CA THR A 23 26.16 -20.20 -13.36
C THR A 23 25.02 -19.85 -12.40
N TYR A 24 23.80 -19.66 -12.91
CA TYR A 24 22.62 -19.36 -12.08
C TYR A 24 22.42 -20.35 -10.93
N LYS A 25 22.65 -21.64 -11.18
CA LYS A 25 22.56 -22.71 -10.17
C LYS A 25 23.64 -22.61 -9.09
N GLU A 26 24.81 -22.06 -9.42
CA GLU A 26 25.91 -21.84 -8.48
C GLU A 26 25.72 -20.55 -7.69
N LEU A 27 25.19 -19.50 -8.31
CA LEU A 27 24.74 -18.27 -7.62
C LEU A 27 23.71 -18.58 -6.52
N CYS A 28 22.70 -19.40 -6.82
CA CYS A 28 21.72 -19.86 -5.82
C CYS A 28 22.31 -20.72 -4.70
N ARG A 29 23.50 -21.33 -4.89
CA ARG A 29 24.20 -22.11 -3.86
C ARG A 29 25.18 -21.25 -3.05
N PHE A 30 25.78 -20.24 -3.67
CA PHE A 30 26.65 -19.25 -3.04
C PHE A 30 25.88 -18.21 -2.22
N GLU A 31 24.55 -18.11 -2.42
CA GLU A 31 23.68 -17.16 -1.73
C GLU A 31 23.90 -17.13 -0.22
N PHE A 32 23.96 -18.27 0.47
CA PHE A 32 23.99 -18.26 1.94
C PHE A 32 25.27 -17.66 2.54
N ASP A 33 26.46 -18.05 2.06
CA ASP A 33 27.73 -17.52 2.60
C ASP A 33 27.97 -16.07 2.12
N PHE A 34 27.57 -15.74 0.90
CA PHE A 34 27.64 -14.39 0.39
C PHE A 34 26.68 -13.44 1.13
N LEU A 35 25.41 -13.81 1.27
CA LEU A 35 24.40 -13.04 2.00
C LEU A 35 24.79 -12.91 3.47
N SER A 36 25.36 -13.96 4.08
CA SER A 36 25.94 -13.87 5.43
C SER A 36 27.07 -12.85 5.50
N GLY A 37 27.94 -12.79 4.49
CA GLY A 37 29.00 -11.80 4.37
C GLY A 37 28.48 -10.37 4.18
N VAL A 38 27.47 -10.19 3.33
CA VAL A 38 26.78 -8.91 3.12
C VAL A 38 26.15 -8.45 4.44
N LEU A 39 25.33 -9.28 5.08
CA LEU A 39 24.70 -9.04 6.37
C LEU A 39 25.70 -8.58 7.43
N ARG A 40 26.79 -9.33 7.63
CA ARG A 40 27.82 -9.00 8.63
C ARG A 40 28.41 -7.60 8.40
N ARG A 41 28.63 -7.21 7.15
CA ARG A 41 29.28 -5.94 6.78
C ARG A 41 28.30 -4.76 6.73
N SER A 42 27.05 -4.99 6.32
CA SER A 42 26.11 -3.92 6.00
C SER A 42 25.09 -3.66 7.10
N ARG A 43 24.84 -4.61 8.02
CA ARG A 43 23.79 -4.49 9.05
C ARG A 43 23.89 -3.25 9.95
N LEU A 44 25.07 -2.63 10.03
CA LEU A 44 25.31 -1.43 10.85
C LEU A 44 25.15 -0.12 10.10
N TYR A 45 25.06 -0.18 8.77
CA TYR A 45 25.04 1.02 7.91
C TYR A 45 23.73 1.13 7.13
N ILE A 46 22.97 0.05 7.00
CA ILE A 46 21.69 0.06 6.30
C ILE A 46 20.61 0.64 7.20
N ARG A 47 19.95 1.70 6.71
CA ARG A 47 18.72 2.26 7.28
C ARG A 47 17.46 1.87 6.52
N LYS A 48 17.58 1.52 5.24
CA LYS A 48 16.48 1.15 4.35
C LYS A 48 16.72 -0.23 3.76
N LEU A 49 15.76 -1.14 3.89
CA LEU A 49 15.89 -2.52 3.41
C LEU A 49 14.75 -2.89 2.48
N SER A 50 15.06 -3.28 1.24
CA SER A 50 14.10 -3.89 0.32
C SER A 50 14.39 -5.38 0.21
N CYS A 51 13.40 -6.23 0.49
CA CYS A 51 13.58 -7.68 0.46
C CYS A 51 12.27 -8.45 0.30
N ASP A 52 12.37 -9.74 -0.04
CA ASP A 52 11.25 -10.68 0.00
C ASP A 52 11.11 -11.28 1.41
N LEU A 53 9.87 -11.51 1.85
CA LEU A 53 9.54 -12.17 3.11
C LEU A 53 10.26 -13.52 3.30
N ARG A 54 10.42 -14.30 2.22
CA ARG A 54 11.14 -15.59 2.25
C ARG A 54 12.61 -15.42 2.59
N PHE A 55 13.24 -14.35 2.14
CA PHE A 55 14.61 -14.05 2.53
C PHE A 55 14.67 -13.81 4.04
N LEU A 56 13.75 -12.99 4.57
CA LEU A 56 13.68 -12.76 6.01
C LEU A 56 13.46 -14.08 6.75
N ALA A 57 12.44 -14.85 6.39
CA ALA A 57 12.06 -16.13 7.02
C ALA A 57 13.18 -17.20 7.08
N ASN A 58 14.26 -17.06 6.32
CA ASN A 58 15.38 -17.99 6.32
C ASN A 58 16.69 -17.34 6.82
N LEU A 59 16.63 -16.17 7.46
CA LEU A 59 17.80 -15.48 8.05
C LEU A 59 18.49 -16.30 9.13
N ASP A 60 17.75 -17.13 9.85
CA ASP A 60 18.25 -18.04 10.89
C ASP A 60 19.21 -19.11 10.36
N GLN A 61 19.08 -19.47 9.08
CA GLN A 61 19.99 -20.40 8.41
C GLN A 61 21.32 -19.75 8.02
N LEU A 62 21.41 -18.42 8.04
CA LEU A 62 22.63 -17.70 7.74
C LEU A 62 23.56 -17.75 8.96
N LYS A 63 24.77 -18.26 8.76
CA LYS A 63 25.82 -18.29 9.79
C LYS A 63 26.32 -16.88 10.04
N CYS A 64 25.57 -16.12 10.83
CA CYS A 64 25.91 -14.77 11.25
C CYS A 64 26.15 -14.82 12.76
N ASP A 65 27.42 -14.79 13.19
CA ASP A 65 27.78 -14.65 14.61
C ASP A 65 27.24 -13.31 15.12
N ARG A 66 26.03 -13.33 15.66
CA ARG A 66 25.41 -12.19 16.32
C ARG A 66 25.96 -12.16 17.74
N GLU A 67 26.41 -10.98 18.16
CA GLU A 67 26.58 -10.69 19.59
C GLU A 67 25.26 -11.04 20.29
N ARG A 68 25.34 -11.69 21.45
CA ARG A 68 24.15 -12.05 22.23
C ARG A 68 23.26 -10.81 22.36
N ASN A 69 21.99 -10.93 21.98
CA ASN A 69 20.93 -9.90 22.01
C ASN A 69 20.90 -8.86 20.88
N ARG A 70 21.80 -8.88 19.90
CA ARG A 70 21.76 -7.92 18.79
C ARG A 70 20.84 -8.39 17.68
N ARG A 71 19.88 -7.59 17.20
CA ARG A 71 18.96 -7.93 16.08
C ARG A 71 19.70 -8.12 14.74
N TYR A 72 19.11 -8.84 13.79
CA TYR A 72 19.70 -9.02 12.45
C TYR A 72 19.95 -7.68 11.76
N TRP A 73 19.00 -6.75 11.89
CA TRP A 73 18.97 -5.44 11.26
C TRP A 73 18.67 -4.35 12.30
N SER A 74 19.63 -4.07 13.18
CA SER A 74 19.43 -3.15 14.31
C SER A 74 19.23 -1.68 13.92
N ASN A 75 19.73 -1.27 12.75
CA ASN A 75 19.73 0.13 12.30
C ASN A 75 18.76 0.40 11.14
N VAL A 76 18.05 -0.63 10.68
CA VAL A 76 17.02 -0.48 9.64
C VAL A 76 15.80 0.16 10.27
N GLU A 77 15.36 1.27 9.69
CA GLU A 77 14.18 2.04 10.12
C GLU A 77 13.06 1.96 9.08
N GLU A 78 13.40 1.71 7.82
CA GLU A 78 12.45 1.61 6.70
C GLU A 78 12.58 0.26 5.99
N VAL A 79 11.46 -0.43 5.79
CA VAL A 79 11.43 -1.73 5.10
C VAL A 79 10.46 -1.70 3.93
N TRP A 80 10.92 -2.13 2.76
CA TRP A 80 10.06 -2.52 1.64
C TRP A 80 10.02 -4.05 1.56
N LEU A 81 8.89 -4.62 1.95
CA LEU A 81 8.69 -6.06 2.04
C LEU A 81 7.84 -6.56 0.88
N VAL A 82 8.41 -7.44 0.07
CA VAL A 82 7.67 -8.14 -0.99
C VAL A 82 7.14 -9.47 -0.45
N ILE A 83 5.83 -9.67 -0.54
CA ILE A 83 5.16 -10.91 -0.14
C ILE A 83 4.64 -11.59 -1.40
N SER A 84 5.25 -12.71 -1.75
CA SER A 84 4.84 -13.54 -2.89
C SER A 84 4.82 -15.02 -2.51
N LYS A 85 3.82 -15.78 -3.00
CA LYS A 85 3.72 -17.24 -2.83
C LYS A 85 3.90 -17.68 -1.36
N LEU A 86 3.12 -17.09 -0.44
CA LEU A 86 3.25 -17.26 1.01
C LEU A 86 2.50 -18.49 1.53
N ASN A 87 3.21 -19.55 1.91
CA ASN A 87 2.59 -20.73 2.53
C ASN A 87 2.77 -20.74 4.06
N GLU A 88 2.04 -21.63 4.72
CA GLU A 88 2.09 -21.81 6.19
C GLU A 88 3.52 -21.96 6.73
N GLN A 89 4.33 -22.77 6.06
CA GLN A 89 5.71 -23.04 6.47
C GLN A 89 6.58 -21.76 6.47
N ILE A 90 6.45 -20.91 5.46
CA ILE A 90 7.20 -19.64 5.38
C ILE A 90 6.68 -18.67 6.43
N THR A 91 5.37 -18.60 6.61
CA THR A 91 4.72 -17.78 7.65
C THR A 91 5.26 -18.13 9.03
N ASP A 92 5.22 -19.41 9.42
CA ASP A 92 5.67 -19.85 10.74
C ASP A 92 7.16 -19.61 10.96
N LYS A 93 7.99 -19.82 9.91
CA LYS A 93 9.41 -19.50 9.97
C LYS A 93 9.65 -18.01 10.19
N PHE A 94 8.94 -17.14 9.48
CA PHE A 94 9.04 -15.69 9.69
C PHE A 94 8.63 -15.32 11.11
N LEU A 95 7.48 -15.82 11.58
CA LEU A 95 6.97 -15.53 12.93
C LEU A 95 7.94 -15.98 14.02
N ALA A 96 8.64 -17.09 13.82
CA ALA A 96 9.65 -17.59 14.78
C ALA A 96 10.85 -16.65 14.95
N ILE A 97 11.18 -15.87 13.93
CA ILE A 97 12.35 -14.98 13.93
C ILE A 97 11.98 -13.49 13.93
N GLU A 98 10.70 -13.13 13.77
CA GLU A 98 10.20 -11.76 13.63
C GLU A 98 10.82 -10.84 14.69
N SER A 99 10.74 -11.29 15.94
CA SER A 99 11.21 -10.52 17.08
C SER A 99 12.71 -10.22 17.01
N ASP A 100 13.49 -11.00 16.26
CA ASP A 100 14.92 -10.89 16.09
C ASP A 100 15.38 -10.06 14.89
N LEU A 101 14.46 -9.64 14.02
CA LEU A 101 14.80 -8.95 12.77
C LEU A 101 15.21 -7.51 13.01
N PHE A 102 14.33 -6.71 13.62
CA PHE A 102 14.46 -5.26 13.71
C PHE A 102 14.47 -4.77 15.15
N LEU A 103 15.12 -3.63 15.38
CA LEU A 103 15.11 -2.96 16.69
C LEU A 103 14.08 -1.82 16.74
N ASN A 104 14.08 -0.98 15.72
CA ASN A 104 13.16 0.14 15.54
C ASN A 104 12.65 0.09 14.10
N LEU A 105 11.37 0.30 13.87
CA LEU A 105 10.81 0.41 12.52
C LEU A 105 9.87 1.61 12.48
N SER A 106 10.18 2.59 11.63
CA SER A 106 9.37 3.80 11.43
C SER A 106 8.49 3.68 10.21
N GLU A 107 8.93 2.99 9.16
CA GLU A 107 8.17 2.84 7.92
C GLU A 107 8.21 1.41 7.38
N LEU A 108 7.04 0.92 6.97
CA LEU A 108 6.85 -0.36 6.33
C LEU A 108 6.05 -0.18 5.04
N THR A 109 6.68 -0.44 3.90
CA THR A 109 5.99 -0.63 2.62
C THR A 109 5.83 -2.12 2.36
N VAL A 110 4.61 -2.61 2.20
CA VAL A 110 4.35 -4.02 1.88
C VAL A 110 3.73 -4.14 0.50
N GLN A 111 4.34 -4.96 -0.34
CA GLN A 111 3.88 -5.25 -1.68
C GLN A 111 3.45 -6.72 -1.77
N ILE A 112 2.15 -6.94 -1.95
CA ILE A 112 1.53 -8.27 -1.90
C ILE A 112 1.10 -8.70 -3.30
N HIS A 113 1.59 -9.85 -3.74
CA HIS A 113 1.31 -10.40 -5.07
C HIS A 113 0.48 -11.68 -5.01
N GLN A 114 -0.72 -11.64 -5.63
CA GLN A 114 -1.50 -12.83 -6.03
C GLN A 114 -1.68 -13.88 -4.92
N LEU A 115 -2.33 -13.49 -3.80
CA LEU A 115 -2.47 -14.32 -2.59
C LEU A 115 -3.93 -14.71 -2.27
N THR A 116 -4.74 -15.11 -3.25
CA THR A 116 -6.18 -15.41 -3.03
C THR A 116 -6.43 -16.40 -1.90
N SER A 117 -5.62 -17.45 -1.75
CA SER A 117 -5.78 -18.47 -0.70
C SER A 117 -4.84 -18.27 0.48
N GLN A 118 -4.13 -17.14 0.56
CA GLN A 118 -3.00 -16.91 1.48
C GLN A 118 -3.09 -15.55 2.18
N ALA A 119 -4.22 -14.84 2.06
CA ALA A 119 -4.39 -13.53 2.68
C ALA A 119 -4.31 -13.60 4.21
N ASP A 120 -4.84 -14.67 4.84
CA ASP A 120 -4.74 -14.87 6.29
C ASP A 120 -3.28 -14.98 6.76
N ASN A 121 -2.43 -15.60 5.94
CA ASN A 121 -1.00 -15.70 6.23
C ASN A 121 -0.29 -14.36 6.07
N ALA A 122 -0.68 -13.56 5.07
CA ALA A 122 -0.17 -12.20 4.95
C ALA A 122 -0.63 -11.35 6.13
N ASP A 123 -1.88 -11.48 6.58
CA ASP A 123 -2.39 -10.80 7.77
C ASP A 123 -1.59 -11.17 9.03
N ARG A 124 -1.33 -12.46 9.26
CA ARG A 124 -0.52 -12.91 10.41
C ARG A 124 0.87 -12.27 10.43
N VAL A 125 1.53 -12.17 9.27
CA VAL A 125 2.83 -11.52 9.13
C VAL A 125 2.73 -10.03 9.43
N LEU A 126 1.76 -9.34 8.83
CA LEU A 126 1.53 -7.91 9.04
C LEU A 126 1.21 -7.60 10.50
N SER A 127 0.24 -8.32 11.07
CA SER A 127 -0.20 -8.18 12.46
C SER A 127 0.95 -8.40 13.45
N ALA A 128 1.86 -9.34 13.20
CA ALA A 128 3.04 -9.53 14.03
C ALA A 128 3.97 -8.30 14.02
N ILE A 129 4.24 -7.74 12.83
CA ILE A 129 5.08 -6.54 12.69
C ILE A 129 4.39 -5.32 13.32
N ILE A 130 3.09 -5.12 13.08
CA ILE A 130 2.31 -3.99 13.60
C ILE A 130 2.21 -4.06 15.13
N SER A 131 1.97 -5.26 15.68
CA SER A 131 1.95 -5.47 17.13
C SER A 131 3.31 -5.16 17.77
N ARG A 132 4.42 -5.37 17.04
CA ARG A 132 5.77 -5.05 17.51
C ARG A 132 6.07 -3.55 17.41
N PHE A 133 5.60 -2.90 16.35
CA PHE A 133 5.87 -1.50 16.04
C PHE A 133 4.55 -0.72 15.87
N PRO A 134 3.82 -0.40 16.96
CA PRO A 134 2.48 0.20 16.86
C PRO A 134 2.43 1.58 16.19
N SER A 135 3.57 2.28 16.13
CA SER A 135 3.69 3.61 15.52
C SER A 135 4.26 3.58 14.09
N VAL A 136 4.41 2.40 13.48
CA VAL A 136 4.97 2.28 12.13
C VAL A 136 4.03 2.89 11.10
N PHE A 137 4.57 3.67 10.16
CA PHE A 137 3.84 4.14 8.99
C PHE A 137 3.75 3.03 7.95
N ILE A 138 2.53 2.65 7.57
CA ILE A 138 2.30 1.51 6.68
C ILE A 138 1.83 2.00 5.31
N ASN A 139 2.59 1.65 4.28
CA ASN A 139 2.18 1.75 2.89
C ASN A 139 1.92 0.34 2.36
N MET A 140 0.79 0.13 1.70
CA MET A 140 0.40 -1.19 1.18
C MET A 140 0.14 -1.12 -0.32
N GLU A 141 0.75 -2.02 -1.08
CA GLU A 141 0.46 -2.25 -2.49
C GLU A 141 -0.12 -3.66 -2.68
N LEU A 142 -1.35 -3.76 -3.17
CA LEU A 142 -1.99 -5.03 -3.51
C LEU A 142 -2.02 -5.21 -5.02
N HIS A 143 -1.38 -6.28 -5.49
CA HIS A 143 -1.25 -6.61 -6.90
C HIS A 143 -2.11 -7.84 -7.20
N ALA A 144 -3.08 -7.69 -8.09
CA ALA A 144 -4.06 -8.73 -8.40
C ALA A 144 -4.43 -8.75 -9.88
N ILE A 145 -4.82 -9.93 -10.37
CA ILE A 145 -5.36 -10.09 -11.72
C ILE A 145 -6.87 -9.81 -11.70
N THR A 146 -7.54 -10.23 -10.63
CA THR A 146 -9.00 -10.08 -10.47
C THR A 146 -9.35 -9.22 -9.26
N CYS A 147 -10.50 -8.57 -9.27
CA CYS A 147 -10.96 -7.78 -8.13
C CYS A 147 -11.31 -8.64 -6.90
N ASP A 148 -11.71 -9.89 -7.08
CA ASP A 148 -12.02 -10.81 -5.98
C ASP A 148 -10.79 -11.09 -5.09
N GLU A 149 -9.59 -11.14 -5.67
CA GLU A 149 -8.34 -11.23 -4.90
C GLU A 149 -8.14 -10.03 -3.97
N ILE A 150 -8.45 -8.82 -4.44
CA ILE A 150 -8.38 -7.61 -3.62
C ILE A 150 -9.44 -7.67 -2.53
N TYR A 151 -10.68 -8.03 -2.88
CA TYR A 151 -11.78 -8.09 -1.92
C TYR A 151 -11.51 -9.09 -0.80
N TYR A 152 -11.00 -10.27 -1.13
CA TYR A 152 -10.63 -11.28 -0.15
C TYR A 152 -9.51 -10.79 0.76
N GLN A 153 -8.46 -10.18 0.20
CA GLN A 153 -7.34 -9.64 0.99
C GLN A 153 -7.80 -8.54 1.97
N LEU A 154 -8.58 -7.57 1.51
CA LEU A 154 -9.11 -6.51 2.37
C LEU A 154 -10.04 -7.05 3.46
N HIS A 155 -10.78 -8.13 3.19
CA HIS A 155 -11.65 -8.77 4.19
C HIS A 155 -10.86 -9.58 5.23
N ALA A 156 -9.76 -10.21 4.82
CA ALA A 156 -8.92 -11.02 5.70
C ALA A 156 -8.03 -10.18 6.62
N PHE A 157 -7.68 -8.95 6.22
CA PHE A 157 -6.78 -8.11 7.03
C PHE A 157 -7.42 -7.60 8.32
N SER A 158 -6.63 -7.64 9.38
CA SER A 158 -6.95 -7.12 10.70
C SER A 158 -7.07 -5.59 10.69
N PRO A 159 -7.85 -5.01 11.63
CA PRO A 159 -8.00 -3.56 11.76
C PRO A 159 -6.67 -2.83 11.80
N THR A 160 -6.46 -1.89 10.87
CA THR A 160 -5.17 -1.24 10.67
C THR A 160 -5.34 0.18 10.11
N LYS A 161 -4.41 1.08 10.45
CA LYS A 161 -4.32 2.41 9.84
C LYS A 161 -3.20 2.43 8.80
N LEU A 162 -3.55 2.71 7.56
CA LEU A 162 -2.62 2.78 6.44
C LEU A 162 -2.36 4.23 6.05
N ASN A 163 -1.08 4.58 5.95
CA ASN A 163 -0.68 5.84 5.35
C ASN A 163 -1.02 5.87 3.86
N LYS A 164 -0.84 4.74 3.17
CA LYS A 164 -1.18 4.59 1.75
C LYS A 164 -1.70 3.19 1.44
N LEU A 165 -2.75 3.10 0.64
CA LEU A 165 -3.22 1.87 0.02
C LEU A 165 -3.24 2.06 -1.50
N LYS A 166 -2.53 1.20 -2.22
CA LYS A 166 -2.47 1.19 -3.69
C LYS A 166 -2.92 -0.16 -4.20
N LEU A 167 -3.88 -0.17 -5.11
CA LEU A 167 -4.37 -1.38 -5.76
C LEU A 167 -3.94 -1.35 -7.22
N VAL A 168 -3.25 -2.40 -7.66
CA VAL A 168 -2.65 -2.49 -9.00
C VAL A 168 -3.23 -3.70 -9.72
N CYS A 169 -3.83 -3.47 -10.88
CA CYS A 169 -4.21 -4.54 -11.77
C CYS A 169 -2.96 -5.00 -12.52
N VAL A 170 -2.70 -6.31 -12.49
CA VAL A 170 -1.59 -6.90 -13.27
C VAL A 170 -2.09 -7.81 -14.40
N ALA A 171 -3.39 -7.73 -14.70
CA ALA A 171 -3.99 -8.38 -15.85
C ALA A 171 -3.57 -7.67 -17.15
N TYR A 172 -3.48 -8.43 -18.25
CA TYR A 172 -3.18 -7.85 -19.56
C TYR A 172 -4.29 -6.90 -20.03
N GLU A 173 -5.55 -7.30 -19.84
CA GLU A 173 -6.71 -6.42 -20.00
C GLU A 173 -7.19 -5.96 -18.62
N PRO A 174 -7.43 -4.65 -18.40
CA PRO A 174 -7.90 -4.13 -17.12
C PRO A 174 -9.17 -4.83 -16.63
N SER A 175 -9.07 -5.52 -15.50
CA SER A 175 -10.25 -6.09 -14.84
C SER A 175 -11.12 -4.98 -14.25
N LYS A 176 -12.42 -5.25 -14.13
CA LYS A 176 -13.36 -4.37 -13.43
C LYS A 176 -13.13 -4.40 -11.92
N ILE A 177 -13.21 -3.24 -11.27
CA ILE A 177 -13.16 -3.08 -9.81
C ILE A 177 -14.19 -2.06 -9.35
N SER A 178 -15.04 -2.47 -8.41
CA SER A 178 -16.02 -1.59 -7.78
C SER A 178 -15.40 -0.85 -6.58
N LEU A 179 -15.31 0.48 -6.67
CA LEU A 179 -14.88 1.36 -5.57
C LEU A 179 -15.82 1.28 -4.37
N THR A 180 -17.13 1.19 -4.60
CA THR A 180 -18.12 1.12 -3.53
C THR A 180 -18.00 -0.20 -2.75
N ARG A 181 -17.67 -1.31 -3.43
CA ARG A 181 -17.33 -2.57 -2.76
C ARG A 181 -16.02 -2.47 -1.97
N ILE A 182 -15.00 -1.77 -2.48
CA ILE A 182 -13.76 -1.49 -1.73
C ILE A 182 -14.10 -0.72 -0.45
N ALA A 183 -14.85 0.36 -0.55
CA ALA A 183 -15.25 1.19 0.58
C ALA A 183 -15.96 0.38 1.68
N ARG A 184 -16.90 -0.50 1.27
CA ARG A 184 -17.59 -1.40 2.19
C ARG A 184 -16.65 -2.38 2.87
N ASN A 185 -15.72 -2.98 2.14
CA ASN A 185 -14.74 -3.90 2.72
C ASN A 185 -13.80 -3.20 3.71
N LEU A 186 -13.29 -2.01 3.35
CA LEU A 186 -12.44 -1.21 4.25
C LEU A 186 -13.17 -0.85 5.54
N LYS A 187 -14.43 -0.40 5.44
CA LYS A 187 -15.27 -0.09 6.59
C LYS A 187 -15.54 -1.33 7.47
N GLN A 188 -15.84 -2.48 6.86
CA GLN A 188 -16.10 -3.73 7.59
C GLN A 188 -14.85 -4.25 8.31
N SER A 189 -13.70 -4.17 7.67
CA SER A 189 -12.41 -4.59 8.25
C SER A 189 -11.78 -3.53 9.15
N HIS A 190 -12.40 -2.36 9.31
CA HIS A 190 -11.90 -1.24 10.10
C HIS A 190 -10.49 -0.81 9.66
N ILE A 191 -10.30 -0.71 8.34
CA ILE A 191 -9.05 -0.28 7.73
C ILE A 191 -9.19 1.19 7.33
N ASP A 192 -8.50 2.08 8.02
CA ASP A 192 -8.48 3.50 7.68
C ASP A 192 -7.31 3.80 6.75
N ILE A 193 -7.54 4.64 5.73
CA ILE A 193 -6.53 5.00 4.72
C ILE A 193 -6.36 6.51 4.65
N ARG A 194 -5.13 7.02 4.53
CA ARG A 194 -4.90 8.46 4.24
C ARG A 194 -4.77 8.76 2.76
N ASN A 195 -4.10 7.88 2.03
CA ASN A 195 -3.87 8.02 0.60
C ASN A 195 -4.34 6.75 -0.12
N PHE A 196 -5.15 6.92 -1.16
CA PHE A 196 -5.68 5.81 -1.94
C PHE A 196 -5.28 5.93 -3.40
N THR A 197 -4.81 4.85 -3.99
CA THR A 197 -4.39 4.83 -5.40
C THR A 197 -4.95 3.61 -6.11
N LEU A 198 -5.60 3.83 -7.24
CA LEU A 198 -5.92 2.78 -8.21
C LEU A 198 -4.98 2.88 -9.41
N ARG A 199 -4.51 1.73 -9.88
CA ARG A 199 -3.68 1.65 -11.08
C ARG A 199 -4.11 0.53 -12.01
N ASP A 200 -4.25 0.85 -13.29
CA ASP A 200 -4.48 -0.11 -14.39
C ASP A 200 -5.82 -0.88 -14.29
N TRP A 201 -6.81 -0.37 -13.54
CA TRP A 201 -8.14 -1.00 -13.39
C TRP A 201 -9.21 -0.37 -14.28
N CYS A 202 -10.27 -1.12 -14.58
CA CYS A 202 -11.55 -0.57 -15.02
C CYS A 202 -12.42 -0.26 -13.78
N ILE A 203 -12.66 1.01 -13.49
CA ILE A 203 -13.27 1.52 -12.27
C ILE A 203 -14.78 1.63 -12.43
N GLU A 204 -15.50 1.02 -11.50
CA GLU A 204 -16.96 1.10 -11.38
C GLU A 204 -17.37 1.63 -9.99
N CYS A 205 -18.52 2.29 -9.90
CA CYS A 205 -19.10 2.72 -8.63
C CYS A 205 -20.62 2.84 -8.72
N ASP A 206 -21.29 2.69 -7.57
CA ASP A 206 -22.69 3.06 -7.41
C ASP A 206 -22.76 4.57 -7.11
N PRO A 207 -23.52 5.37 -7.88
CA PRO A 207 -23.64 6.81 -7.68
C PRO A 207 -24.26 7.21 -6.33
N ASN A 208 -24.94 6.30 -5.63
CA ASN A 208 -25.66 6.58 -4.38
C ASN A 208 -24.95 6.05 -3.13
N GLU A 209 -23.77 5.44 -3.28
CA GLU A 209 -22.97 4.94 -2.18
C GLU A 209 -21.68 5.76 -2.00
N PRO A 210 -21.19 5.94 -0.76
CA PRO A 210 -19.93 6.61 -0.50
C PRO A 210 -18.73 5.74 -0.95
N LEU A 211 -17.64 6.40 -1.35
CA LEU A 211 -16.39 5.79 -1.80
C LEU A 211 -15.38 5.61 -0.66
N PHE A 212 -15.54 6.34 0.44
CA PHE A 212 -14.66 6.30 1.61
C PHE A 212 -15.48 6.42 2.90
N HIS A 213 -15.03 5.76 3.97
CA HIS A 213 -15.65 5.85 5.30
C HIS A 213 -14.85 6.70 6.29
N ASN A 214 -13.65 7.14 5.91
CA ASN A 214 -12.79 8.03 6.68
C ASN A 214 -12.22 9.12 5.75
N ALA A 215 -11.82 10.26 6.31
CA ALA A 215 -11.23 11.35 5.54
C ALA A 215 -9.90 10.92 4.90
N ILE A 216 -9.67 11.38 3.67
CA ILE A 216 -8.48 11.06 2.88
C ILE A 216 -7.81 12.33 2.35
N ASN A 217 -6.48 12.30 2.30
CA ASN A 217 -5.66 13.36 1.74
C ASN A 217 -5.66 13.30 0.21
N THR A 218 -5.42 12.12 -0.35
CA THR A 218 -5.31 11.99 -1.80
C THR A 218 -6.00 10.73 -2.30
N PHE A 219 -6.90 10.91 -3.27
CA PHE A 219 -7.42 9.84 -4.11
C PHE A 219 -6.79 9.95 -5.50
N ARG A 220 -5.95 8.98 -5.88
CA ARG A 220 -5.28 8.94 -7.18
C ARG A 220 -5.85 7.85 -8.08
N ILE A 221 -6.20 8.21 -9.31
CA ILE A 221 -6.60 7.31 -10.39
C ILE A 221 -5.49 7.35 -11.44
N SER A 222 -4.78 6.23 -11.63
CA SER A 222 -3.64 6.19 -12.54
C SER A 222 -3.80 5.16 -13.64
N SER A 223 -3.76 5.60 -14.90
CA SER A 223 -3.89 4.74 -16.09
C SER A 223 -5.08 3.79 -16.02
N CYS A 224 -6.25 4.29 -15.60
CA CYS A 224 -7.45 3.50 -15.39
C CYS A 224 -8.53 3.82 -16.42
N ASN A 225 -9.45 2.88 -16.63
CA ASN A 225 -10.67 3.12 -17.40
C ASN A 225 -11.78 3.48 -16.42
N ILE A 226 -12.37 4.67 -16.52
CA ILE A 226 -13.49 5.09 -15.69
C ILE A 226 -14.79 4.73 -16.43
N ASP A 227 -15.56 3.77 -15.90
CA ASP A 227 -16.80 3.26 -16.54
C ASP A 227 -17.87 4.34 -16.76
N SER A 228 -17.97 5.28 -15.83
CA SER A 228 -18.88 6.42 -15.96
C SER A 228 -18.39 7.58 -15.11
N VAL A 229 -18.09 8.69 -15.78
CA VAL A 229 -17.73 9.95 -15.12
C VAL A 229 -18.85 10.46 -14.23
N ASP A 230 -20.10 10.43 -14.72
CA ASP A 230 -21.25 10.92 -13.95
C ASP A 230 -21.54 10.09 -12.69
N LYS A 231 -21.35 8.76 -12.73
CA LYS A 231 -21.49 7.93 -11.53
C LYS A 231 -20.38 8.22 -10.52
N LEU A 232 -19.14 8.36 -10.97
CA LEU A 232 -18.01 8.69 -10.10
C LEU A 232 -18.22 10.06 -9.42
N ALA A 233 -18.64 11.06 -10.19
CA ALA A 233 -18.97 12.38 -9.68
C ALA A 233 -20.09 12.33 -8.62
N SER A 234 -21.15 11.52 -8.85
CA SER A 234 -22.24 11.34 -7.87
C SER A 234 -21.75 10.66 -6.60
N ALA A 235 -20.95 9.61 -6.73
CA ALA A 235 -20.44 8.86 -5.58
C ALA A 235 -19.46 9.67 -4.73
N LEU A 236 -18.60 10.50 -5.36
CA LEU A 236 -17.75 11.46 -4.66
C LEU A 236 -18.60 12.48 -3.89
N GLN A 237 -19.61 13.07 -4.54
CA GLN A 237 -20.54 14.00 -3.88
C GLN A 237 -21.25 13.33 -2.70
N LYS A 238 -21.70 12.08 -2.88
CA LYS A 238 -22.34 11.30 -1.83
C LYS A 238 -21.41 11.05 -0.65
N THR A 239 -20.12 10.81 -0.92
CA THR A 239 -19.10 10.61 0.12
C THR A 239 -19.00 11.82 1.03
N VAL A 240 -18.88 13.02 0.46
CA VAL A 240 -18.82 14.28 1.21
C VAL A 240 -20.12 14.51 1.99
N GLN A 241 -21.29 14.31 1.37
CA GLN A 241 -22.58 14.47 2.04
C GLN A 241 -22.75 13.55 3.26
N VAL A 242 -22.29 12.29 3.17
CA VAL A 242 -22.37 11.35 4.30
C VAL A 242 -21.47 11.80 5.43
N ALA A 243 -20.25 12.25 5.14
CA ALA A 243 -19.33 12.77 6.15
C ALA A 243 -19.92 13.99 6.89
N GLU A 244 -20.49 14.95 6.15
CA GLU A 244 -21.16 16.12 6.75
C GLU A 244 -22.34 15.76 7.66
N LEU A 245 -23.07 14.68 7.35
CA LEU A 245 -24.18 14.20 8.17
C LEU A 245 -23.69 13.48 9.42
N GLU A 246 -22.61 12.71 9.33
CA GLU A 246 -22.01 12.02 10.48
C GLU A 246 -21.43 13.02 11.49
N GLU A 247 -20.79 14.10 11.04
CA GLU A 247 -20.30 15.16 11.93
C GLU A 247 -21.43 15.94 12.61
N ARG A 248 -22.46 16.36 11.86
CA ARG A 248 -23.64 17.04 12.44
C ARG A 248 -24.30 16.22 13.54
N ASN A 249 -24.44 14.91 13.31
CA ASN A 249 -24.96 13.99 14.31
C ASN A 249 -24.04 13.81 15.52
N HIS A 250 -22.72 13.97 15.35
CA HIS A 250 -21.77 13.93 16.46
C HIS A 250 -21.85 15.21 17.31
N ASP A 251 -21.93 16.37 16.67
CA ASP A 251 -22.07 17.66 17.33
C ASP A 251 -23.40 17.81 18.07
N ASP A 252 -24.52 17.36 17.49
CA ASP A 252 -25.83 17.36 18.15
C ASP A 252 -25.87 16.46 19.40
N ARG A 253 -25.09 15.36 19.39
CA ARG A 253 -24.93 14.50 20.58
C ARG A 253 -24.08 15.17 21.66
N LEU A 254 -23.01 15.88 21.27
CA LEU A 254 -22.14 16.60 22.21
C LEU A 254 -22.81 17.86 22.78
N HIS A 255 -23.66 18.54 22.02
CA HIS A 255 -24.42 19.72 22.46
C HIS A 255 -25.54 19.40 23.45
N ASN A 256 -26.01 18.15 23.51
CA ASN A 256 -26.94 17.71 24.55
C ASN A 256 -26.27 17.42 25.90
N ASP A 257 -24.95 17.21 25.93
CA ASP A 257 -24.19 16.91 27.16
C ASP A 257 -23.44 18.11 27.75
N ASN A 258 -23.26 19.22 27.03
CA ASN A 258 -22.62 20.41 27.58
C ASN A 258 -23.15 21.73 27.00
N GLN A 259 -24.11 22.34 27.70
CA GLN A 259 -24.37 23.77 27.57
C GLN A 259 -23.24 24.56 28.24
N LYS A 260 -22.29 25.10 27.44
CA LYS A 260 -21.83 26.50 27.46
C LYS A 260 -20.48 26.67 26.77
N ARG A 261 -20.46 27.66 25.86
CA ARG A 261 -19.29 28.44 25.39
C ARG A 261 -18.27 27.68 24.55
N GLU A 262 -18.36 27.87 23.23
CA GLU A 262 -17.47 28.75 22.46
C GLU A 262 -17.90 28.71 20.98
N LYS A 263 -18.47 29.81 20.50
CA LYS A 263 -18.80 30.06 19.09
C LYS A 263 -17.76 31.02 18.55
N MET A 264 -16.65 30.50 18.04
CA MET A 264 -15.79 31.09 17.01
C MET A 264 -14.68 30.07 16.72
N ASP A 265 -14.37 29.84 15.44
CA ASP A 265 -13.31 28.96 14.88
C ASP A 265 -13.62 27.50 14.50
N ARG A 266 -14.85 27.14 14.09
CA ARG A 266 -15.12 25.77 13.56
C ARG A 266 -15.87 25.74 12.22
N CYS A 267 -15.39 26.50 11.23
CA CYS A 267 -15.91 26.42 9.86
C CYS A 267 -14.92 25.80 8.85
N ASP A 268 -13.68 25.51 9.24
CA ASP A 268 -12.63 25.08 8.30
C ASP A 268 -12.42 23.55 8.21
N SER A 269 -13.04 22.74 9.08
CA SER A 269 -12.70 21.30 9.18
C SER A 269 -13.43 20.37 8.21
N LEU A 270 -14.50 20.83 7.56
CA LEU A 270 -15.35 20.01 6.69
C LEU A 270 -15.03 20.13 5.20
N GLU A 271 -14.29 21.16 4.80
CA GLU A 271 -14.15 21.50 3.38
C GLU A 271 -13.38 20.43 2.58
N ASN A 272 -12.65 19.53 3.25
CA ASN A 272 -11.72 18.61 2.59
C ASN A 272 -11.79 17.15 3.11
N PHE A 273 -12.98 16.55 3.22
CA PHE A 273 -13.07 15.09 3.49
C PHE A 273 -12.29 14.26 2.46
N ILE A 274 -12.21 14.77 1.24
CA ILE A 274 -11.24 14.38 0.22
C ILE A 274 -10.47 15.66 -0.12
N GLU A 275 -9.20 15.78 0.29
CA GLU A 275 -8.42 17.00 0.01
C GLU A 275 -8.12 17.13 -1.49
N ARG A 276 -7.68 16.03 -2.13
CA ARG A 276 -7.21 16.03 -3.52
C ARG A 276 -7.64 14.80 -4.32
N LEU A 277 -8.10 15.03 -5.56
CA LEU A 277 -8.29 14.02 -6.59
C LEU A 277 -7.21 14.18 -7.67
N GLU A 278 -6.35 13.17 -7.82
CA GLU A 278 -5.32 13.14 -8.86
C GLU A 278 -5.70 12.15 -9.96
N VAL A 279 -5.63 12.59 -11.22
CA VAL A 279 -5.78 11.71 -12.38
C VAL A 279 -4.52 11.80 -13.24
N ALA A 280 -3.88 10.66 -13.47
CA ALA A 280 -2.57 10.62 -14.11
C ALA A 280 -2.41 9.40 -15.03
N GLY A 281 -1.50 9.47 -16.00
CA GLY A 281 -1.25 8.37 -16.93
C GLY A 281 -2.26 8.34 -18.07
N GLN A 282 -2.44 7.15 -18.66
CA GLN A 282 -3.32 6.94 -19.80
C GLN A 282 -4.70 6.49 -19.31
N CYS A 283 -5.57 7.45 -19.01
CA CYS A 283 -6.92 7.18 -18.52
C CYS A 283 -7.95 7.23 -19.65
N ILE A 284 -8.93 6.32 -19.61
CA ILE A 284 -10.08 6.32 -20.52
C ILE A 284 -11.31 6.78 -19.74
N PHE A 285 -12.02 7.79 -20.26
CA PHE A 285 -13.20 8.38 -19.61
C PHE A 285 -14.45 7.98 -20.39
N HIS A 286 -15.06 6.84 -20.04
CA HIS A 286 -16.24 6.38 -20.77
C HIS A 286 -17.41 7.37 -20.67
N GLY A 287 -18.01 7.62 -21.83
CA GLY A 287 -19.04 8.66 -21.99
C GLY A 287 -18.48 10.04 -22.32
N LEU A 288 -17.15 10.21 -22.29
CA LEU A 288 -16.43 11.38 -22.79
C LEU A 288 -15.48 11.02 -23.95
N ASP A 289 -15.56 9.79 -24.46
CA ASP A 289 -14.64 9.26 -25.48
C ASP A 289 -14.61 10.13 -26.75
N TYR A 290 -15.72 10.80 -27.08
CA TYR A 290 -15.84 11.70 -28.22
C TYR A 290 -15.00 12.99 -28.10
N LEU A 291 -14.47 13.30 -26.91
CA LEU A 291 -13.65 14.49 -26.65
C LEU A 291 -12.15 14.24 -26.83
N ASN A 292 -11.73 12.99 -27.08
CA ASN A 292 -10.32 12.61 -27.27
C ASN A 292 -9.39 13.21 -26.20
N ASP A 293 -8.43 14.04 -26.61
CA ASP A 293 -7.42 14.70 -25.79
C ASP A 293 -7.99 15.73 -24.79
N LYS A 294 -9.29 16.05 -24.87
CA LYS A 294 -9.97 16.98 -23.97
C LYS A 294 -10.91 16.29 -22.97
N ALA A 295 -10.97 14.96 -22.96
CA ALA A 295 -11.85 14.22 -22.05
C ALA A 295 -11.58 14.57 -20.58
N HIS A 296 -10.31 14.72 -20.18
CA HIS A 296 -9.92 15.11 -18.83
C HIS A 296 -10.41 16.51 -18.39
N ILE A 297 -10.50 17.46 -19.33
CA ILE A 297 -10.98 18.83 -19.03
C ILE A 297 -12.48 18.79 -18.70
N GLU A 298 -13.26 18.06 -19.50
CA GLU A 298 -14.69 17.87 -19.24
C GLU A 298 -14.93 17.03 -17.97
N PHE A 299 -14.07 16.03 -17.72
CA PHE A 299 -14.08 15.29 -16.46
C PHE A 299 -13.92 16.22 -15.25
N GLU A 300 -12.89 17.07 -15.25
CA GLU A 300 -12.63 18.06 -14.21
C GLU A 300 -13.82 19.00 -14.01
N TYR A 301 -14.36 19.54 -15.12
CA TYR A 301 -15.55 20.40 -15.09
C TYR A 301 -16.76 19.72 -14.42
N ARG A 302 -17.03 18.46 -14.76
CA ARG A 302 -18.16 17.70 -14.19
C ARG A 302 -18.00 17.45 -12.70
N ILE A 303 -16.79 17.11 -12.25
CA ILE A 303 -16.53 16.92 -10.82
C ILE A 303 -16.69 18.26 -10.07
N HIS A 304 -16.07 19.34 -10.56
CA HIS A 304 -16.18 20.66 -9.93
C HIS A 304 -17.61 21.20 -9.89
N SER A 305 -18.44 20.88 -10.89
CA SER A 305 -19.86 21.28 -10.88
C SER A 305 -20.65 20.74 -9.68
N ARG A 306 -20.16 19.65 -9.06
CA ARG A 306 -20.78 18.99 -7.90
C ARG A 306 -19.98 19.17 -6.61
N LEU A 307 -18.66 19.33 -6.74
CA LEU A 307 -17.70 19.50 -5.65
C LEU A 307 -16.76 20.67 -5.95
N PRO A 308 -17.21 21.93 -5.77
CA PRO A 308 -16.43 23.10 -6.15
C PRO A 308 -15.13 23.29 -5.36
N SER A 309 -15.07 22.78 -4.12
CA SER A 309 -13.90 22.90 -3.22
C SER A 309 -12.85 21.80 -3.40
N LEU A 310 -13.17 20.71 -4.08
CA LEU A 310 -12.25 19.57 -4.25
C LEU A 310 -11.08 19.97 -5.15
N GLU A 311 -9.83 19.84 -4.69
CA GLU A 311 -8.67 20.03 -5.56
C GLU A 311 -8.58 18.89 -6.56
N ILE A 312 -8.49 19.22 -7.85
CA ILE A 312 -8.33 18.24 -8.94
C ILE A 312 -7.01 18.51 -9.66
N ASP A 313 -6.19 17.48 -9.82
CA ASP A 313 -4.95 17.54 -10.59
C ASP A 313 -4.99 16.51 -11.73
N CYS A 314 -5.05 17.02 -12.95
CA CYS A 314 -5.00 16.24 -14.20
C CYS A 314 -3.73 16.53 -15.02
N SER A 315 -2.71 17.15 -14.42
CA SER A 315 -1.51 17.63 -15.14
C SER A 315 -0.64 16.51 -15.74
N ASP A 316 -0.72 15.31 -15.18
CA ASP A 316 0.06 14.13 -15.57
C ASP A 316 -0.71 13.18 -16.52
N ILE A 317 -1.74 13.64 -17.23
CA ILE A 317 -2.48 12.81 -18.21
C ILE A 317 -1.77 12.75 -19.56
N TYR A 318 -1.73 11.56 -20.15
CA TYR A 318 -1.20 11.32 -21.49
C TYR A 318 -2.27 10.70 -22.38
N TYR A 319 -2.34 11.16 -23.63
CA TYR A 319 -3.14 10.55 -24.69
C TYR A 319 -2.21 9.89 -25.72
N TYR A 320 -2.71 8.89 -26.42
CA TYR A 320 -2.01 8.35 -27.59
C TYR A 320 -2.15 9.34 -28.75
N ASP A 321 -1.05 9.59 -29.47
CA ASP A 321 -1.04 10.32 -30.75
C ASP A 321 -1.76 9.55 -31.86
#